data_AF-A0A4P6HD92-F1
#
_entry.id   AF-A0A4P6HD92-F1
#
_cell.length_a   1.000
_cell.length_b   1.000
_cell.length_c   1.000
_cell.angle_alpha   90.00
_cell.angle_beta   90.00
_cell.angle_gamma   90.00
#
_symmetry.space_group_name_H-M   'P 1'
#
loop_
_entity.id
_entity.type
_entity.pdbx_description
1 polymer ?
#
loop_
_entity_poly.entity_id
_entity_poly.type
_entity_poly.pdbx_seq_one_letter_code
_entity_poly.pdbx_strand_id
1 'polypeptide(L)'
;MPAGVCVRRWVSWCPLPDAPEPVVARCMSLPVAGRWAMLPSYYSGEVILLSLVIVMTRHPRLSDRLELAQFLRTRRERLKPTDIGLPMTSRRRTPGLRREEVAQAAGVGVTWYTWLEQGREMEVSTHFLERIAHALRLGPNERTHLFSLAQNRPPPEQNVAGLTVKPAHLRMLEAIEGPAYIANPCLDVAAWNQCLSAVFGDLAPLPEQNRNMLWLMFASPEHQAAIPNWEVAARSMLARFRIEYGRNRKDARFLTLIERLQGASPSFRAWWPEHDVTVRNEKPKRFTVPGVGELELDQTVLLLEDAPNMRIVIYAPASRDSAEKVALLTRAWRQRHGGFAEQG
;
A
#
# COMPACT_ATOMS: atom_id res chain seq x y z
N MET A 1 15.56 35.91 -39.03
CA MET A 1 16.24 34.61 -39.09
C MET A 1 16.42 34.13 -37.67
N PRO A 2 15.84 32.97 -37.33
CA PRO A 2 16.63 31.75 -37.31
C PRO A 2 15.98 30.56 -38.04
N ALA A 3 16.85 29.72 -38.61
CA ALA A 3 16.61 28.32 -38.95
C ALA A 3 16.25 27.51 -37.68
N GLY A 4 15.61 26.35 -37.66
CA GLY A 4 15.34 25.35 -38.67
C GLY A 4 15.10 24.03 -37.92
N VAL A 5 13.84 23.61 -37.90
CA VAL A 5 13.22 22.29 -37.65
C VAL A 5 14.15 21.07 -37.51
N CYS A 6 13.92 20.19 -36.51
CA CYS A 6 13.54 18.77 -36.72
C CYS A 6 13.29 18.00 -35.40
N VAL A 7 12.02 17.67 -35.11
CA VAL A 7 11.69 16.52 -34.25
C VAL A 7 10.83 15.57 -35.09
N ARG A 8 11.41 14.43 -35.45
CA ARG A 8 10.77 13.40 -36.26
C ARG A 8 9.68 12.69 -35.44
N ARG A 9 8.48 12.75 -36.00
CA ARG A 9 7.27 12.05 -35.62
C ARG A 9 7.31 10.65 -36.24
N TRP A 10 7.27 9.60 -35.43
CA TRP A 10 6.99 8.23 -35.88
C TRP A 10 5.69 7.77 -35.27
N VAL A 11 4.59 7.89 -36.02
CA VAL A 11 3.41 7.03 -35.86
C VAL A 11 2.81 6.85 -37.25
N SER A 12 2.94 5.66 -37.81
CA SER A 12 2.23 5.23 -39.01
C SER A 12 1.39 4.00 -38.69
N TRP A 13 0.07 4.24 -38.63
CA TRP A 13 -1.04 3.45 -39.18
C TRP A 13 -1.10 1.92 -38.99
N CYS A 14 -2.23 1.49 -38.41
CA CYS A 14 -3.09 0.48 -39.04
C CYS A 14 -4.57 0.73 -38.63
N PRO A 15 -5.54 0.75 -39.56
CA PRO A 15 -6.94 1.06 -39.29
C PRO A 15 -7.80 -0.22 -39.18
N LEU A 16 -8.83 -0.20 -38.35
CA LEU A 16 -10.00 -1.09 -38.48
C LEU A 16 -11.29 -0.26 -38.28
N PRO A 17 -12.33 -0.50 -39.11
CA PRO A 17 -13.60 0.21 -39.10
C PRO A 17 -14.59 -0.44 -38.12
N ASP A 18 -15.74 0.23 -37.92
CA ASP A 18 -16.93 -0.18 -37.18
C ASP A 18 -16.99 0.21 -35.69
N ALA A 19 -17.44 1.44 -35.45
CA ALA A 19 -18.09 1.84 -34.20
C ALA A 19 -19.45 2.50 -34.53
N PRO A 20 -20.57 2.02 -33.94
CA PRO A 20 -21.88 2.65 -34.13
C PRO A 20 -22.02 3.96 -33.34
N GLU A 21 -22.77 4.90 -33.91
CA GLU A 21 -23.00 6.26 -33.39
C GLU A 21 -23.54 6.31 -31.94
N PRO A 22 -23.18 7.34 -31.15
CA PRO A 22 -23.78 7.56 -29.84
C PRO A 22 -25.19 8.16 -29.94
N VAL A 23 -26.15 7.49 -29.30
CA VAL A 23 -27.53 7.94 -29.09
C VAL A 23 -27.53 9.21 -28.22
N VAL A 24 -28.00 10.31 -28.80
CA VAL A 24 -28.24 11.59 -28.10
C VAL A 24 -29.51 11.46 -27.24
N ALA A 25 -29.34 11.38 -25.92
CA ALA A 25 -30.46 11.46 -24.98
C ALA A 25 -30.91 12.92 -24.82
N ARG A 26 -32.12 13.20 -25.33
CA ARG A 26 -32.87 14.45 -25.20
C ARG A 26 -33.14 14.78 -23.72
N CYS A 27 -32.64 15.91 -23.25
CA CYS A 27 -33.16 16.58 -22.05
C CYS A 27 -34.53 17.19 -22.37
N MET A 28 -35.59 16.64 -21.76
CA MET A 28 -36.90 17.30 -21.70
C MET A 28 -36.97 18.18 -20.45
N SER A 29 -37.17 19.46 -20.70
CA SER A 29 -37.56 20.51 -19.76
C SER A 29 -39.04 20.41 -19.40
N LEU A 30 -39.37 20.67 -18.14
CA LEU A 30 -40.73 21.06 -17.71
C LEU A 30 -40.67 22.25 -16.73
N PRO A 31 -41.71 23.11 -16.69
CA PRO A 31 -41.61 24.49 -16.22
C PRO A 31 -42.35 24.78 -14.89
N VAL A 32 -41.82 25.81 -14.20
CA VAL A 32 -42.48 26.94 -13.52
C VAL A 32 -43.75 26.71 -12.66
N ALA A 33 -43.66 27.07 -11.36
CA ALA A 33 -44.51 28.04 -10.63
C ALA A 33 -44.76 27.62 -9.17
N GLY A 34 -44.47 28.50 -8.20
CA GLY A 34 -44.89 28.28 -6.81
C GLY A 34 -44.32 29.27 -5.78
N ARG A 35 -44.91 30.47 -5.75
CA ARG A 35 -44.77 31.63 -4.84
C ARG A 35 -44.14 31.45 -3.44
N TRP A 36 -43.40 32.49 -3.10
CA TRP A 36 -42.94 32.97 -1.80
C TRP A 36 -44.05 33.12 -0.75
N ALA A 37 -43.78 32.65 0.48
CA ALA A 37 -44.42 33.16 1.69
C ALA A 37 -43.49 33.02 2.92
N MET A 38 -43.11 34.19 3.45
CA MET A 38 -42.71 34.58 4.81
C MET A 38 -42.38 33.51 5.86
N LEU A 39 -41.15 33.61 6.40
CA LEU A 39 -40.79 33.25 7.78
C LEU A 39 -41.47 34.24 8.75
N PRO A 40 -41.80 33.83 10.00
CA PRO A 40 -40.86 34.15 11.07
C PRO A 40 -40.78 33.15 12.25
N SER A 41 -39.69 33.34 13.00
CA SER A 41 -39.46 33.07 14.43
C SER A 41 -39.24 31.63 14.92
N TYR A 42 -38.00 31.42 15.39
CA TYR A 42 -37.68 31.00 16.76
C TYR A 42 -38.67 30.05 17.44
N TYR A 43 -38.27 28.79 17.63
CA TYR A 43 -38.36 28.13 18.93
C TYR A 43 -37.35 26.97 18.96
N SER A 44 -36.46 27.04 19.95
CA SER A 44 -35.56 25.98 20.35
C SER A 44 -36.36 24.76 20.80
N GLY A 45 -36.05 23.60 20.26
CA GLY A 45 -36.61 22.31 20.67
C GLY A 45 -35.76 21.19 20.10
N GLU A 46 -35.18 20.39 20.99
CA GLU A 46 -34.45 19.17 20.69
C GLU A 46 -35.25 18.23 19.78
N VAL A 47 -34.61 17.71 18.74
CA VAL A 47 -35.01 16.44 18.14
C VAL A 47 -33.76 15.62 17.90
N ILE A 48 -33.61 14.60 18.75
CA ILE A 48 -32.74 13.44 18.56
C ILE A 48 -33.04 12.87 17.17
N LEU A 49 -32.07 12.93 16.25
CA LEU A 49 -32.11 12.10 15.05
C LEU A 49 -30.83 11.27 14.98
N LEU A 50 -31.01 9.97 15.22
CA LEU A 50 -30.07 8.92 14.88
C LEU A 50 -29.52 9.15 13.48
N SER A 51 -28.31 9.69 13.39
CA SER A 51 -27.56 9.72 12.13
C SER A 51 -26.82 8.39 12.02
N LEU A 52 -27.56 7.43 11.47
CA LEU A 52 -27.11 6.22 10.80
C LEU A 52 -25.68 6.41 10.24
N VAL A 53 -24.70 5.72 10.82
CA VAL A 53 -23.39 5.52 10.19
C VAL A 53 -23.65 4.62 8.99
N ILE A 54 -23.99 5.22 7.85
CA ILE A 54 -23.89 4.54 6.56
C ILE A 54 -22.39 4.40 6.30
N VAL A 55 -21.82 3.28 6.74
CA VAL A 55 -20.64 2.74 6.08
C VAL A 55 -21.05 2.57 4.62
N MET A 56 -20.54 3.41 3.72
CA MET A 56 -20.65 3.17 2.29
C MET A 56 -19.84 1.90 1.98
N THR A 57 -20.43 0.73 2.21
CA THR A 57 -20.01 -0.51 1.58
C THR A 57 -20.25 -0.32 0.08
N ARG A 58 -19.20 0.08 -0.64
CA ARG A 58 -19.23 0.13 -2.10
C ARG A 58 -19.42 -1.31 -2.59
N HIS A 59 -20.65 -1.66 -2.96
CA HIS A 59 -20.99 -2.97 -3.48
C HIS A 59 -20.23 -3.23 -4.81
N PRO A 60 -19.74 -4.46 -5.04
CA PRO A 60 -19.11 -4.84 -6.30
C PRO A 60 -20.09 -4.64 -7.45
N ARG A 61 -19.60 -4.16 -8.60
CA ARG A 61 -20.45 -3.95 -9.79
C ARG A 61 -21.00 -5.30 -10.25
N LEU A 62 -22.12 -5.30 -10.98
CA LEU A 62 -22.71 -6.54 -11.53
C LEU A 62 -21.71 -7.35 -12.36
N SER A 63 -20.79 -6.67 -13.08
CA SER A 63 -19.66 -7.28 -13.79
C SER A 63 -18.74 -8.08 -12.87
N ASP A 64 -18.35 -7.48 -11.76
CA ASP A 64 -17.35 -8.02 -10.83
C ASP A 64 -17.89 -9.27 -10.13
N ARG A 65 -19.21 -9.32 -9.88
CA ARG A 65 -19.90 -10.48 -9.30
C ARG A 65 -19.94 -11.69 -10.24
N LEU A 66 -20.18 -11.45 -11.53
CA LEU A 66 -20.17 -12.52 -12.53
C LEU A 66 -18.74 -13.03 -12.75
N GLU A 67 -17.76 -12.13 -12.76
CA GLU A 67 -16.34 -12.48 -12.85
C GLU A 67 -15.89 -13.27 -11.60
N LEU A 68 -16.32 -12.88 -10.40
CA LEU A 68 -16.08 -13.62 -9.15
C LEU A 68 -16.64 -15.03 -9.20
N ALA A 69 -17.89 -15.18 -9.65
CA ALA A 69 -18.56 -16.47 -9.80
C ALA A 69 -17.78 -17.40 -10.75
N GLN A 70 -17.39 -16.87 -11.91
CA GLN A 70 -16.58 -17.61 -12.88
C GLN A 70 -15.22 -17.97 -12.31
N PHE A 71 -14.52 -17.01 -11.70
CA PHE A 71 -13.23 -17.23 -11.07
C PHE A 71 -13.28 -18.37 -10.05
N LEU A 72 -14.21 -18.31 -9.08
CA LEU A 72 -14.36 -19.35 -8.06
C LEU A 72 -14.67 -20.72 -8.66
N ARG A 73 -15.54 -20.77 -9.69
CA ARG A 73 -15.85 -22.01 -10.41
C ARG A 73 -14.60 -22.61 -11.05
N THR A 74 -13.79 -21.81 -11.75
CA THR A 74 -12.55 -22.30 -12.38
C THR A 74 -11.57 -22.88 -11.36
N ARG A 75 -11.42 -22.24 -10.18
CA ARG A 75 -10.52 -22.69 -9.12
C ARG A 75 -11.02 -23.98 -8.48
N ARG A 76 -12.33 -24.08 -8.25
CA ARG A 76 -12.97 -25.30 -7.74
C ARG A 76 -12.82 -26.49 -8.68
N GLU A 77 -13.06 -26.28 -9.97
CA GLU A 77 -13.01 -27.34 -10.99
C GLU A 77 -11.57 -27.83 -11.27
N ARG A 78 -10.55 -27.01 -10.96
CA ARG A 78 -9.12 -27.36 -11.08
C ARG A 78 -8.62 -28.32 -9.99
N LEU A 79 -9.19 -28.27 -8.78
CA LEU A 79 -8.73 -29.08 -7.65
C LEU A 79 -9.39 -30.45 -7.61
N LYS A 80 -8.63 -31.47 -7.24
CA LYS A 80 -9.13 -32.82 -6.94
C LYS A 80 -9.42 -32.95 -5.44
N PRO A 81 -10.35 -33.84 -5.03
CA PRO A 81 -10.60 -34.13 -3.61
C PRO A 81 -9.32 -34.49 -2.84
N THR A 82 -8.43 -35.26 -3.47
CA THR A 82 -7.14 -35.64 -2.89
C THR A 82 -6.25 -34.45 -2.57
N ASP A 83 -6.34 -33.36 -3.33
CA ASP A 83 -5.51 -32.17 -3.12
C ASP A 83 -5.88 -31.46 -1.82
N ILE A 84 -7.09 -31.66 -1.30
CA ILE A 84 -7.56 -31.13 -0.02
C ILE A 84 -7.76 -32.21 1.06
N GLY A 85 -7.21 -33.41 0.85
CA GLY A 85 -7.24 -34.50 1.82
C GLY A 85 -8.59 -35.23 1.92
N LEU A 86 -9.47 -35.09 0.93
CA LEU A 86 -10.74 -35.82 0.86
C LEU A 86 -10.60 -37.10 0.01
N PRO A 87 -11.29 -38.20 0.38
CA PRO A 87 -11.24 -39.45 -0.35
C PRO A 87 -11.92 -39.31 -1.73
N MET A 88 -11.34 -39.96 -2.75
CA MET A 88 -12.00 -40.07 -4.05
C MET A 88 -13.15 -41.07 -3.97
N THR A 89 -14.37 -40.59 -4.16
CA THR A 89 -15.57 -41.42 -4.34
C THR A 89 -15.74 -41.77 -5.83
N SER A 90 -16.04 -43.03 -6.13
CA SER A 90 -16.19 -43.53 -7.50
C SER A 90 -17.50 -43.04 -8.14
N ARG A 91 -17.38 -42.51 -9.37
CA ARG A 91 -18.43 -41.90 -10.24
C ARG A 91 -18.84 -40.47 -9.85
N ARG A 92 -18.16 -39.46 -10.43
CA ARG A 92 -18.50 -38.03 -10.30
C ARG A 92 -18.96 -37.44 -11.62
N ARG A 93 -20.01 -36.61 -11.57
CA ARG A 93 -20.52 -35.83 -12.73
C ARG A 93 -19.93 -34.43 -12.82
N THR A 94 -19.42 -33.90 -11.70
CA THR A 94 -18.84 -32.55 -11.63
C THR A 94 -17.32 -32.64 -11.72
N PRO A 95 -16.66 -31.87 -12.61
CA PRO A 95 -15.20 -31.78 -12.63
C PRO A 95 -14.69 -31.13 -11.34
N GLY A 96 -13.59 -31.67 -10.81
CA GLY A 96 -12.93 -31.18 -9.60
C GLY A 96 -13.75 -31.33 -8.32
N LEU A 97 -13.65 -30.33 -7.44
CA LEU A 97 -14.34 -30.29 -6.15
C LEU A 97 -15.82 -29.94 -6.33
N ARG A 98 -16.67 -30.50 -5.46
CA ARG A 98 -18.07 -30.09 -5.31
C ARG A 98 -18.17 -28.87 -4.38
N ARG A 99 -19.28 -28.14 -4.45
CA ARG A 99 -19.54 -26.99 -3.58
C ARG A 99 -19.55 -27.37 -2.10
N GLU A 100 -20.13 -28.52 -1.79
CA GLU A 100 -20.15 -29.09 -0.43
C GLU A 100 -18.73 -29.37 0.10
N GLU A 101 -17.83 -29.86 -0.76
CA GLU A 101 -16.45 -30.17 -0.39
C GLU A 101 -15.63 -28.90 -0.13
N VAL A 102 -15.80 -27.87 -0.97
CA VAL A 102 -15.15 -26.57 -0.72
C VAL A 102 -15.69 -25.93 0.55
N ALA A 103 -17.01 -25.95 0.75
CA ALA A 103 -17.63 -25.40 1.94
C ALA A 103 -17.16 -26.13 3.21
N GLN A 104 -17.04 -27.46 3.16
CA GLN A 104 -16.50 -28.27 4.25
C GLN A 104 -15.02 -27.92 4.52
N ALA A 105 -14.17 -27.89 3.49
CA ALA A 105 -12.75 -27.56 3.63
C ALA A 105 -12.53 -26.12 4.13
N ALA A 106 -13.39 -25.20 3.71
CA ALA A 106 -13.41 -23.83 4.21
C ALA A 106 -14.09 -23.72 5.58
N GLY A 107 -14.78 -24.75 6.08
CA GLY A 107 -15.64 -24.70 7.28
C GLY A 107 -16.65 -23.54 7.26
N VAL A 108 -17.33 -23.36 6.13
CA VAL A 108 -18.40 -22.39 5.93
C VAL A 108 -19.70 -23.11 5.53
N GLY A 109 -20.84 -22.44 5.64
CA GLY A 109 -22.10 -23.04 5.19
C GLY A 109 -22.12 -23.26 3.67
N VAL A 110 -22.61 -24.44 3.24
CA VAL A 110 -22.74 -24.80 1.81
C VAL A 110 -23.56 -23.76 1.04
N THR A 111 -24.63 -23.26 1.65
CA THR A 111 -25.50 -22.22 1.07
C THR A 111 -24.73 -20.92 0.82
N TRP A 112 -23.89 -20.49 1.76
CA TRP A 112 -23.09 -19.27 1.64
C TRP A 112 -22.07 -19.36 0.50
N TYR A 113 -21.34 -20.47 0.41
CA TYR A 113 -20.43 -20.69 -0.70
C TYR A 113 -21.17 -20.79 -2.05
N THR A 114 -22.33 -21.44 -2.06
CA THR A 114 -23.15 -21.57 -3.28
C THR A 114 -23.63 -20.23 -3.79
N TRP A 115 -24.11 -19.35 -2.89
CA TRP A 115 -24.52 -18.00 -3.28
C TRP A 115 -23.35 -17.16 -3.78
N LEU A 116 -22.15 -17.32 -3.20
CA LEU A 116 -20.94 -16.63 -3.64
C LEU A 116 -20.55 -17.06 -5.06
N GLU A 117 -20.48 -18.38 -5.32
CA GLU A 117 -20.16 -18.93 -6.65
C GLU A 117 -21.28 -18.68 -7.67
N GLN A 118 -22.49 -18.31 -7.24
CA GLN A 118 -23.57 -17.87 -8.12
C GLN A 118 -23.54 -16.37 -8.43
N GLY A 119 -22.64 -15.60 -7.80
CA GLY A 119 -22.58 -14.15 -7.98
C GLY A 119 -23.77 -13.42 -7.37
N ARG A 120 -24.45 -14.01 -6.38
CA ARG A 120 -25.55 -13.34 -5.67
C ARG A 120 -25.02 -12.15 -4.87
N GLU A 121 -25.89 -11.17 -4.67
CA GLU A 121 -25.58 -10.05 -3.78
C GLU A 121 -25.44 -10.53 -2.34
N MET A 122 -24.25 -10.35 -1.77
CA MET A 122 -23.98 -10.63 -0.37
C MET A 122 -22.80 -9.79 0.12
N GLU A 123 -22.84 -9.41 1.39
CA GLU A 123 -21.65 -8.91 2.07
C GLU A 123 -20.83 -10.08 2.60
N VAL A 124 -19.59 -10.18 2.15
CA VAL A 124 -18.66 -11.21 2.60
C VAL A 124 -17.59 -10.60 3.49
N SER A 125 -17.35 -11.22 4.63
CA SER A 125 -16.28 -10.80 5.53
C SER A 125 -14.90 -11.18 4.98
N THR A 126 -13.88 -10.43 5.40
CA THR A 126 -12.47 -10.79 5.17
C THR A 126 -12.18 -12.24 5.57
N HIS A 127 -12.63 -12.65 6.75
CA HIS A 127 -12.37 -13.97 7.29
C HIS A 127 -12.99 -15.07 6.43
N PHE A 128 -14.19 -14.85 5.91
CA PHE A 128 -14.85 -15.76 4.98
C PHE A 128 -14.03 -15.91 3.69
N LEU A 129 -13.57 -14.80 3.08
CA LEU A 129 -12.74 -14.85 1.87
C LEU A 129 -11.39 -15.54 2.08
N GLU A 130 -10.72 -15.34 3.23
CA GLU A 130 -9.48 -16.05 3.55
C GLU A 130 -9.70 -17.57 3.63
N ARG A 131 -10.81 -18.01 4.24
CA ARG A 131 -11.13 -19.44 4.35
C ARG A 131 -11.39 -20.06 2.99
N ILE A 132 -12.08 -19.34 2.10
CA ILE A 132 -12.27 -19.75 0.71
C ILE A 132 -10.93 -19.80 -0.04
N ALA A 133 -10.08 -18.77 0.11
CA ALA A 133 -8.76 -18.74 -0.52
C ALA A 133 -7.89 -19.93 -0.09
N HIS A 134 -7.90 -20.26 1.21
CA HIS A 134 -7.18 -21.40 1.76
C HIS A 134 -7.75 -22.74 1.27
N ALA A 135 -9.07 -22.92 1.31
CA ALA A 135 -9.72 -24.15 0.85
C ALA A 135 -9.50 -24.42 -0.64
N LEU A 136 -9.46 -23.36 -1.45
CA LEU A 136 -9.16 -23.43 -2.88
C LEU A 136 -7.66 -23.36 -3.19
N ARG A 137 -6.79 -23.39 -2.17
CA ARG A 137 -5.31 -23.32 -2.29
C ARG A 137 -4.86 -22.20 -3.23
N LEU A 138 -5.48 -21.03 -3.14
CA LEU A 138 -5.17 -19.90 -4.02
C LEU A 138 -3.76 -19.39 -3.75
N GLY A 139 -2.99 -19.18 -4.83
CA GLY A 139 -1.70 -18.48 -4.75
C GLY A 139 -1.86 -17.00 -4.38
N PRO A 140 -0.75 -16.29 -4.09
CA PRO A 140 -0.80 -14.87 -3.69
C PRO A 140 -1.57 -13.97 -4.68
N ASN A 141 -1.35 -14.13 -5.98
CA ASN A 141 -2.02 -13.32 -7.01
C ASN A 141 -3.51 -13.67 -7.12
N GLU A 142 -3.85 -14.95 -7.03
CA GLU A 142 -5.24 -15.42 -7.06
C GLU A 142 -6.03 -14.95 -5.83
N ARG A 143 -5.39 -14.92 -4.66
CA ARG A 143 -5.94 -14.32 -3.45
C ARG A 143 -6.15 -12.82 -3.61
N THR A 144 -5.18 -12.09 -4.19
CA THR A 144 -5.35 -10.66 -4.47
C THR A 144 -6.53 -10.40 -5.39
N HIS A 145 -6.65 -11.19 -6.46
CA HIS A 145 -7.76 -11.10 -7.40
C HIS A 145 -9.11 -11.42 -6.76
N LEU A 146 -9.19 -12.45 -5.90
CA LEU A 146 -10.41 -12.78 -5.14
C LEU A 146 -10.94 -11.59 -4.34
N PHE A 147 -10.05 -10.90 -3.61
CA PHE A 147 -10.44 -9.75 -2.79
C PHE A 147 -10.77 -8.51 -3.62
N SER A 148 -10.08 -8.31 -4.75
CA SER A 148 -10.42 -7.26 -5.71
C SER A 148 -11.84 -7.45 -6.25
N LEU A 149 -12.22 -8.67 -6.64
CA LEU A 149 -13.56 -8.96 -7.16
C LEU A 149 -14.65 -8.91 -6.09
N ALA A 150 -14.36 -9.40 -4.87
CA ALA A 150 -15.36 -9.52 -3.81
C ALA A 150 -15.56 -8.24 -2.98
N GLN A 151 -14.51 -7.45 -2.79
CA GLN A 151 -14.52 -6.29 -1.88
C GLN A 151 -13.91 -5.03 -2.50
N ASN A 152 -13.47 -5.07 -3.77
CA ASN A 152 -12.83 -3.95 -4.47
C ASN A 152 -11.66 -3.33 -3.67
N ARG A 153 -10.89 -4.19 -3.00
CA ARG A 153 -9.71 -3.82 -2.23
C ARG A 153 -8.72 -4.99 -2.20
N PRO A 154 -7.41 -4.74 -2.00
CA PRO A 154 -6.46 -5.83 -1.78
C PRO A 154 -6.80 -6.62 -0.50
N PRO A 155 -6.40 -7.89 -0.43
CA PRO A 155 -6.55 -8.67 0.79
C PRO A 155 -5.73 -8.04 1.92
N PRO A 156 -6.11 -8.24 3.19
CA PRO A 156 -5.27 -7.85 4.31
C PRO A 156 -3.88 -8.47 4.14
N GLU A 157 -2.84 -7.78 4.56
CA GLU A 157 -1.50 -8.34 4.52
C GLU A 157 -1.46 -9.57 5.43
N GLN A 158 -1.13 -10.74 4.86
CA GLN A 158 -0.76 -11.87 5.71
C GLN A 158 0.57 -11.49 6.35
N ASN A 159 0.66 -11.71 7.65
CA ASN A 159 1.85 -11.41 8.43
C ASN A 159 2.95 -12.41 8.02
N VAL A 160 3.58 -12.20 6.87
CA VAL A 160 4.70 -13.01 6.40
C VAL A 160 5.85 -12.69 7.34
N ALA A 161 6.19 -13.68 8.17
CA ALA A 161 7.33 -13.61 9.06
C ALA A 161 8.60 -13.41 8.22
N GLY A 162 9.37 -12.35 8.54
CA GLY A 162 10.69 -12.09 7.94
C GLY A 162 10.73 -10.96 6.91
N LEU A 163 11.81 -10.17 6.97
CA LEU A 163 12.15 -9.16 5.96
C LEU A 163 12.91 -9.83 4.80
N THR A 164 12.23 -10.64 3.98
CA THR A 164 12.91 -11.36 2.89
C THR A 164 13.09 -10.46 1.68
N VAL A 165 14.31 -9.96 1.47
CA VAL A 165 14.71 -9.18 0.28
C VAL A 165 15.28 -10.12 -0.78
N LYS A 166 14.76 -10.07 -2.01
CA LYS A 166 15.28 -10.92 -3.10
C LYS A 166 16.58 -10.33 -3.66
N PRO A 167 17.48 -11.16 -4.24
CA PRO A 167 18.69 -10.66 -4.89
C PRO A 167 18.41 -9.64 -6.01
N ALA A 168 17.28 -9.77 -6.71
CA ALA A 168 16.85 -8.79 -7.72
C ALA A 168 16.53 -7.42 -7.11
N HIS A 169 15.94 -7.38 -5.92
CA HIS A 169 15.66 -6.13 -5.20
C HIS A 169 16.95 -5.45 -4.75
N LEU A 170 17.96 -6.20 -4.31
CA LEU A 170 19.27 -5.65 -3.97
C LEU A 170 19.98 -5.04 -5.19
N ARG A 171 19.99 -5.73 -6.33
CA ARG A 171 20.55 -5.18 -7.58
C ARG A 171 19.83 -3.92 -8.04
N MET A 172 18.50 -3.90 -7.93
CA MET A 172 17.71 -2.69 -8.21
C MET A 172 18.09 -1.56 -7.25
N LEU A 173 18.23 -1.84 -5.96
CA LEU A 173 18.58 -0.85 -4.95
C LEU A 173 19.96 -0.22 -5.22
N GLU A 174 20.94 -1.02 -5.63
CA GLU A 174 22.27 -0.56 -6.04
C GLU A 174 22.28 0.25 -7.36
N ALA A 175 21.30 0.03 -8.25
CA ALA A 175 21.18 0.77 -9.50
C ALA A 175 20.60 2.18 -9.33
N ILE A 176 20.07 2.52 -8.15
CA ILE A 176 19.48 3.83 -7.86
C ILE A 176 20.58 4.81 -7.45
N GLU A 177 20.68 5.93 -8.18
CA GLU A 177 21.72 6.94 -7.94
C GLU A 177 21.51 7.74 -6.64
N GLY A 178 20.27 7.93 -6.20
CA GLY A 178 19.91 8.63 -4.96
C GLY A 178 19.82 7.72 -3.73
N PRO A 179 19.68 8.29 -2.51
CA PRO A 179 19.42 7.51 -1.30
C PRO A 179 18.16 6.66 -1.45
N ALA A 180 18.27 5.37 -1.14
CA ALA A 180 17.13 4.46 -1.23
C ALA A 180 17.19 3.34 -0.20
N TYR A 181 16.01 2.89 0.23
CA TYR A 181 15.87 1.73 1.12
C TYR A 181 14.59 0.95 0.86
N ILE A 182 14.58 -0.30 1.29
CA ILE A 182 13.41 -1.19 1.30
C ILE A 182 12.96 -1.35 2.73
N ALA A 183 11.65 -1.20 2.97
CA ALA A 183 11.07 -1.37 4.30
C ALA A 183 9.71 -2.07 4.24
N ASN A 184 9.31 -2.60 5.40
CA ASN A 184 7.97 -3.13 5.61
C ASN A 184 6.96 -2.02 6.00
N PRO A 185 5.66 -2.33 6.20
CA PRO A 185 4.65 -1.38 6.64
C PRO A 185 4.87 -0.80 8.04
N CYS A 186 5.54 -1.55 8.93
CA CYS A 186 5.95 -1.10 10.25
C CYS A 186 7.17 -0.17 10.20
N LEU A 187 7.70 0.12 9.00
CA LEU A 187 8.88 0.95 8.73
C LEU A 187 10.20 0.33 9.18
N ASP A 188 10.24 -0.99 9.39
CA ASP A 188 11.49 -1.72 9.59
C ASP A 188 12.24 -1.81 8.26
N VAL A 189 13.51 -1.42 8.27
CA VAL A 189 14.36 -1.35 7.09
C VAL A 189 14.96 -2.73 6.83
N ALA A 190 14.67 -3.28 5.67
CA ALA A 190 15.13 -4.58 5.21
C ALA A 190 16.47 -4.52 4.46
N ALA A 191 16.68 -3.46 3.68
CA ALA A 191 17.90 -3.21 2.91
C ALA A 191 18.02 -1.72 2.55
N TRP A 192 19.23 -1.23 2.32
CA TRP A 192 19.50 0.14 1.88
C TRP A 192 20.73 0.18 0.96
N ASN A 193 20.81 1.20 0.10
CA ASN A 193 22.01 1.42 -0.73
C ASN A 193 23.05 2.27 0.00
N GLN A 194 24.27 2.30 -0.54
CA GLN A 194 25.37 3.10 -0.01
C GLN A 194 25.07 4.60 0.00
N CYS A 195 24.27 5.10 -0.97
CA CYS A 195 23.85 6.50 -0.99
C CYS A 195 23.01 6.86 0.24
N LEU A 196 22.19 5.93 0.75
CA LEU A 196 21.48 6.12 2.01
C LEU A 196 22.47 6.31 3.17
N SER A 197 23.43 5.40 3.33
CA SER A 197 24.44 5.50 4.39
C SER A 197 25.26 6.78 4.29
N ALA A 198 25.58 7.22 3.07
CA ALA A 198 26.34 8.43 2.81
C ALA A 198 25.59 9.71 3.23
N VAL A 199 24.27 9.76 3.03
CA VAL A 199 23.44 10.95 3.27
C VAL A 199 22.84 10.98 4.67
N PHE A 200 22.31 9.86 5.14
CA PHE A 200 21.57 9.78 6.40
C PHE A 200 22.35 9.10 7.54
N GLY A 201 23.56 8.61 7.27
CA GLY A 201 24.34 7.82 8.20
C GLY A 201 24.08 6.32 8.05
N ASP A 202 25.09 5.52 8.41
CA ASP A 202 25.02 4.08 8.20
C ASP A 202 24.17 3.38 9.25
N LEU A 203 23.27 2.53 8.77
CA LEU A 203 22.36 1.76 9.63
C LEU A 203 22.99 0.43 10.07
N ALA A 204 24.09 0.00 9.44
CA ALA A 204 24.74 -1.28 9.76
C ALA A 204 25.18 -1.40 11.22
N PRO A 205 25.78 -0.37 11.86
CA PRO A 205 26.19 -0.44 13.27
C PRO A 205 25.02 -0.49 14.25
N LEU A 206 23.80 -0.13 13.82
CA LEU A 206 22.64 -0.14 14.68
C LEU A 206 22.14 -1.57 14.91
N PRO A 207 21.67 -1.91 16.13
CA PRO A 207 20.94 -3.15 16.37
C PRO A 207 19.76 -3.26 15.40
N GLU A 208 19.45 -4.47 14.93
CA GLU A 208 18.40 -4.70 13.91
C GLU A 208 17.06 -4.06 14.30
N GLN A 209 16.66 -4.21 15.57
CA GLN A 209 15.45 -3.62 16.14
C GLN A 209 15.41 -2.08 16.14
N ASN A 210 16.55 -1.42 15.91
CA ASN A 210 16.66 0.04 15.81
C ASN A 210 16.75 0.52 14.36
N ARG A 211 16.89 -0.39 13.39
CA ARG A 211 16.86 -0.10 11.94
C ARG A 211 15.43 0.09 11.47
N ASN A 212 14.73 1.04 12.09
CA ASN A 212 13.34 1.38 11.79
C ASN A 212 13.24 2.89 11.59
N MET A 213 12.61 3.33 10.51
CA MET A 213 12.61 4.77 10.15
C MET A 213 11.81 5.63 11.14
N LEU A 214 10.78 5.08 11.77
CA LEU A 214 10.04 5.76 12.83
C LEU A 214 10.85 5.81 14.12
N TRP A 215 11.59 4.73 14.44
CA TRP A 215 12.53 4.71 15.55
C TRP A 215 13.59 5.79 15.39
N LEU A 216 14.25 5.87 14.23
CA LEU A 216 15.25 6.90 13.94
C LEU A 216 14.66 8.31 14.07
N MET A 217 13.45 8.53 13.54
CA MET A 217 12.76 9.81 13.62
C MET A 217 12.50 10.27 15.07
N PHE A 218 12.15 9.36 15.99
CA PHE A 218 11.70 9.72 17.34
C PHE A 218 12.71 9.45 18.47
N ALA A 219 13.69 8.58 18.23
CA ALA A 219 14.62 8.08 19.26
C ALA A 219 16.10 8.29 18.93
N SER A 220 16.46 8.84 17.76
CA SER A 220 17.84 9.23 17.44
C SER A 220 18.00 10.76 17.44
N PRO A 221 18.72 11.34 18.43
CA PRO A 221 18.96 12.79 18.47
C PRO A 221 19.66 13.32 17.23
N GLU A 222 20.58 12.55 16.65
CA GLU A 222 21.32 12.92 15.43
C GLU A 222 20.37 13.06 14.23
N HIS A 223 19.42 12.13 14.07
CA HIS A 223 18.43 12.20 12.99
C HIS A 223 17.43 13.34 13.20
N GLN A 224 17.08 13.65 14.44
CA GLN A 224 16.22 14.81 14.75
C GLN A 224 16.92 16.12 14.39
N ALA A 225 18.19 16.27 14.77
CA ALA A 225 18.98 17.45 14.49
C ALA A 225 19.21 17.67 12.98
N ALA A 226 19.22 16.60 12.19
CA ALA A 226 19.38 16.66 10.73
C ALA A 226 18.10 17.09 9.99
N ILE A 227 16.96 17.28 10.66
CA ILE A 227 15.68 17.60 10.01
C ILE A 227 15.21 18.99 10.46
N PRO A 228 15.27 20.01 9.59
CA PRO A 228 14.65 21.30 9.84
C PRO A 228 13.14 21.15 10.11
N ASN A 229 12.64 21.83 11.15
CA ASN A 229 11.25 21.72 11.60
C ASN A 229 10.81 20.26 11.83
N TRP A 230 11.67 19.48 12.50
CA TRP A 230 11.51 18.07 12.77
C TRP A 230 10.08 17.67 13.19
N GLU A 231 9.42 18.46 14.04
CA GLU A 231 8.07 18.18 14.54
C GLU A 231 7.06 17.99 13.39
N VAL A 232 7.17 18.78 12.32
CA VAL A 232 6.26 18.70 11.17
C VAL A 232 6.49 17.41 10.39
N ALA A 233 7.75 17.07 10.14
CA ALA A 233 8.12 15.84 9.45
C ALA A 233 7.74 14.59 10.27
N ALA A 234 8.01 14.62 11.58
CA ALA A 234 7.73 13.54 12.51
C ALA A 234 6.22 13.29 12.67
N ARG A 235 5.40 14.34 12.85
CA ARG A 235 3.93 14.22 12.90
C ARG A 235 3.36 13.65 11.60
N SER A 236 3.91 14.06 10.46
CA SER A 236 3.47 13.55 9.14
C SER A 236 3.81 12.07 8.95
N MET A 237 5.00 11.63 9.39
CA MET A 237 5.37 10.22 9.37
C MET A 237 4.52 9.41 10.36
N LEU A 238 4.24 9.95 11.54
CA LEU A 238 3.38 9.33 12.56
C LEU A 238 1.94 9.12 12.07
N ALA A 239 1.37 10.11 11.38
CA ALA A 239 0.04 10.00 10.76
C ALA A 239 -0.02 8.85 9.74
N ARG A 240 1.02 8.70 8.89
CA ARG A 240 1.13 7.58 7.95
C ARG A 240 1.27 6.23 8.68
N PHE A 241 2.10 6.17 9.72
CA PHE A 241 2.27 4.97 10.53
C PHE A 241 0.96 4.54 11.19
N ARG A 242 0.13 5.47 11.67
CA ARG A 242 -1.21 5.15 12.21
C ARG A 242 -2.13 4.50 11.20
N ILE A 243 -2.12 4.96 9.96
CA ILE A 243 -2.94 4.38 8.89
C ILE A 243 -2.54 2.91 8.67
N GLU A 244 -1.24 2.64 8.65
CA GLU A 244 -0.71 1.28 8.49
C GLU A 244 -1.00 0.39 9.72
N TYR A 245 -0.83 0.92 10.93
CA TYR A 245 -1.22 0.24 12.17
C TYR A 245 -2.72 -0.09 12.19
N GLY A 246 -3.56 0.83 11.70
CA GLY A 246 -5.01 0.62 11.60
C GLY A 246 -5.40 -0.58 10.74
N ARG A 247 -4.60 -0.90 9.72
CA ARG A 247 -4.77 -2.08 8.85
C ARG A 247 -4.21 -3.37 9.48
N ASN A 248 -3.23 -3.23 10.38
CA ASN A 248 -2.44 -4.32 10.96
C ASN A 248 -2.54 -4.38 12.51
N ARG A 249 -3.70 -4.02 13.10
CA ARG A 249 -3.88 -3.81 14.57
C ARG A 249 -3.46 -4.96 15.49
N LYS A 250 -3.33 -6.18 14.98
CA LYS A 250 -2.93 -7.38 15.75
C LYS A 250 -1.49 -7.81 15.51
N ASP A 251 -0.74 -7.07 14.70
CA ASP A 251 0.66 -7.38 14.41
C ASP A 251 1.54 -6.97 15.60
N ALA A 252 2.22 -7.95 16.19
CA ALA A 252 3.10 -7.75 17.33
C ALA A 252 4.22 -6.74 17.06
N ARG A 253 4.71 -6.62 15.81
CA ARG A 253 5.77 -5.67 15.45
C ARG A 253 5.37 -4.23 15.71
N PHE A 254 4.15 -3.86 15.33
CA PHE A 254 3.61 -2.52 15.59
C PHE A 254 3.47 -2.26 17.09
N LEU A 255 2.91 -3.23 17.84
CA LEU A 255 2.72 -3.10 19.28
C LEU A 255 4.04 -2.92 20.02
N THR A 256 5.05 -3.75 19.71
CA THR A 256 6.39 -3.66 20.28
C THR A 256 7.06 -2.33 19.94
N LEU A 257 6.94 -1.85 18.70
CA LEU A 257 7.52 -0.56 18.30
C LEU A 257 6.84 0.61 19.04
N ILE A 258 5.51 0.60 19.16
CA ILE A 258 4.74 1.62 19.89
C ILE A 258 5.17 1.67 21.35
N GLU A 259 5.23 0.52 22.03
CA GLU A 259 5.66 0.43 23.44
C GLU A 259 7.07 0.99 23.63
N ARG A 260 8.02 0.58 22.76
CA ARG A 260 9.40 1.07 22.83
C ARG A 260 9.49 2.57 22.58
N LEU A 261 8.75 3.11 21.60
CA LEU A 261 8.72 4.54 21.30
C LEU A 261 8.06 5.36 22.41
N GLN A 262 7.04 4.80 23.08
CA GLN A 262 6.50 5.39 24.30
C GLN A 262 7.56 5.46 25.41
N GLY A 263 8.40 4.44 25.58
CA GLY A 263 9.52 4.52 26.51
C GLY A 263 10.56 5.58 26.12
N ALA A 264 10.96 5.61 24.85
CA ALA A 264 12.12 6.35 24.39
C ALA A 264 11.87 7.84 24.07
N SER A 265 10.65 8.24 23.66
CA SER A 265 10.40 9.57 23.10
C SER A 265 9.26 10.31 23.80
N PRO A 266 9.54 11.42 24.52
CA PRO A 266 8.50 12.26 25.13
C PRO A 266 7.50 12.79 24.11
N SER A 267 7.98 13.23 22.95
CA SER A 267 7.13 13.72 21.86
C SER A 267 6.22 12.63 21.30
N PHE A 268 6.72 11.40 21.13
CA PHE A 268 5.88 10.28 20.72
C PHE A 268 4.81 9.96 21.77
N ARG A 269 5.17 9.94 23.06
CA ARG A 269 4.18 9.75 24.15
C ARG A 269 3.08 10.79 24.14
N ALA A 270 3.43 12.05 23.91
CA ALA A 270 2.47 13.14 23.86
C ALA A 270 1.56 13.04 22.62
N TRP A 271 2.14 12.73 21.46
CA TRP A 271 1.40 12.80 20.20
C TRP A 271 0.65 11.52 19.86
N TRP A 272 1.10 10.33 20.31
CA TRP A 272 0.45 9.04 20.01
C TRP A 272 -1.04 8.98 20.41
N PRO A 273 -1.46 9.49 21.58
CA PRO A 273 -2.86 9.52 21.99
C PRO A 273 -3.74 10.51 21.21
N GLU A 274 -3.18 11.48 20.48
CA GLU A 274 -3.96 12.48 19.72
C GLU A 274 -4.74 11.86 18.54
N HIS A 275 -4.38 10.63 18.12
CA HIS A 275 -4.99 9.93 16.96
C HIS A 275 -5.01 10.74 15.65
N ASP A 276 -4.16 11.76 15.52
CA ASP A 276 -4.09 12.57 14.29
C ASP A 276 -3.60 11.74 13.09
N VAL A 277 -4.42 11.72 12.04
CA VAL A 277 -4.14 11.04 10.76
C VAL A 277 -3.96 12.03 9.62
N THR A 278 -3.89 13.33 9.92
CA THR A 278 -3.69 14.38 8.93
C THR A 278 -2.28 14.29 8.35
N VAL A 279 -2.17 13.81 7.12
CA VAL A 279 -0.88 13.73 6.41
C VAL A 279 -0.56 15.09 5.81
N ARG A 280 0.39 15.81 6.41
CA ARG A 280 0.96 17.02 5.80
C ARG A 280 2.08 16.61 4.85
N ASN A 281 1.93 16.94 3.57
CA ASN A 281 2.96 16.67 2.57
C ASN A 281 3.86 17.90 2.44
N GLU A 282 4.94 17.94 3.22
CA GLU A 282 6.07 18.81 2.89
C GLU A 282 6.87 18.16 1.75
N LYS A 283 6.87 18.82 0.60
CA LYS A 283 7.75 18.53 -0.53
C LYS A 283 8.41 19.83 -0.99
N PRO A 284 9.72 19.81 -1.27
CA PRO A 284 10.67 18.71 -1.05
C PRO A 284 10.98 18.50 0.45
N LYS A 285 11.52 17.32 0.81
CA LYS A 285 12.03 17.06 2.17
C LYS A 285 13.37 17.76 2.33
N ARG A 286 13.51 18.53 3.41
CA ARG A 286 14.75 19.22 3.75
C ARG A 286 15.52 18.46 4.82
N PHE A 287 16.84 18.43 4.66
CA PHE A 287 17.78 17.83 5.60
C PHE A 287 19.00 18.74 5.74
N THR A 288 19.48 18.90 6.96
CA THR A 288 20.76 19.55 7.24
C THR A 288 21.83 18.48 7.36
N VAL A 289 22.73 18.40 6.38
CA VAL A 289 23.79 17.39 6.38
C VAL A 289 25.12 18.02 6.81
N PRO A 290 25.81 17.47 7.83
CA PRO A 290 27.09 17.99 8.28
C PRO A 290 28.12 18.11 7.13
N GLY A 291 28.77 19.27 7.03
CA GLY A 291 29.82 19.52 6.04
C GLY A 291 29.34 19.92 4.63
N VAL A 292 28.06 19.74 4.29
CA VAL A 292 27.51 20.13 2.98
C VAL A 292 26.28 21.05 3.06
N GLY A 293 25.69 21.21 4.25
CA GLY A 293 24.58 22.12 4.51
C GLY A 293 23.21 21.53 4.13
N GLU A 294 22.28 22.41 3.77
CA GLU A 294 20.91 22.03 3.42
C GLU A 294 20.86 21.19 2.13
N LEU A 295 20.05 20.13 2.17
CA LEU A 295 19.81 19.20 1.09
C LEU A 295 18.30 19.00 0.90
N GLU A 296 17.82 19.12 -0.34
CA GLU A 296 16.40 18.97 -0.67
C GLU A 296 16.17 17.72 -1.51
N LEU A 297 15.30 16.83 -1.02
CA LEU A 297 15.03 15.53 -1.62
C LEU A 297 13.52 15.29 -1.79
N ASP A 298 13.12 14.89 -2.98
CA ASP A 298 11.78 14.39 -3.24
C ASP A 298 11.67 12.91 -2.88
N GLN A 299 10.83 12.62 -1.89
CA GLN A 299 10.52 11.27 -1.48
C GLN A 299 9.43 10.65 -2.36
N THR A 300 9.74 9.49 -2.92
CA THR A 300 8.79 8.62 -3.61
C THR A 300 8.75 7.25 -2.94
N VAL A 301 7.55 6.70 -2.77
CA VAL A 301 7.32 5.37 -2.20
C VAL A 301 6.65 4.51 -3.26
N LEU A 302 7.25 3.37 -3.58
CA LEU A 302 6.74 2.42 -4.56
C LEU A 302 6.55 1.05 -3.89
N LEU A 303 5.45 0.37 -4.20
CA LEU A 303 5.17 -0.98 -3.70
C LEU A 303 5.84 -2.01 -4.61
N LEU A 304 6.39 -3.08 -4.01
CA LEU A 304 6.95 -4.20 -4.76
C LEU A 304 5.85 -5.22 -5.05
N GLU A 305 5.52 -5.42 -6.32
CA GLU A 305 4.45 -6.35 -6.74
C GLU A 305 4.74 -7.79 -6.27
N ASP A 306 5.99 -8.22 -6.38
CA ASP A 306 6.44 -9.57 -6.07
C ASP A 306 6.82 -9.76 -4.58
N ALA A 307 6.67 -8.69 -3.77
CA ALA A 307 6.83 -8.64 -2.33
C ALA A 307 5.84 -7.61 -1.76
N PRO A 308 4.53 -7.91 -1.74
CA PRO A 308 3.47 -6.93 -1.49
C PRO A 308 3.49 -6.31 -0.09
N ASN A 309 4.20 -6.93 0.85
CA ASN A 309 4.47 -6.43 2.20
C ASN A 309 5.76 -5.58 2.27
N MET A 310 6.33 -5.18 1.14
CA MET A 310 7.53 -4.38 1.06
C MET A 310 7.32 -3.18 0.14
N ARG A 311 7.97 -2.08 0.50
CA ARG A 311 8.00 -0.86 -0.28
C ARG A 311 9.45 -0.41 -0.44
N ILE A 312 9.76 0.14 -1.60
CA ILE A 312 10.99 0.90 -1.80
C ILE A 312 10.70 2.37 -1.62
N VAL A 313 11.57 3.04 -0.87
CA VAL A 313 11.56 4.48 -0.66
C VAL A 313 12.79 5.05 -1.32
N ILE A 314 12.58 6.01 -2.22
CA ILE A 314 13.62 6.64 -3.03
C ILE A 314 13.58 8.14 -2.75
N TYR A 315 14.77 8.72 -2.55
CA TYR A 315 14.96 10.15 -2.42
C TYR A 315 15.69 10.68 -3.66
N ALA A 316 14.95 11.39 -4.51
CA ALA A 316 15.53 12.05 -5.68
C ALA A 316 15.94 13.48 -5.32
N PRO A 317 17.12 13.97 -5.74
CA PRO A 317 17.49 15.37 -5.54
C PRO A 317 16.48 16.34 -6.18
N ALA A 318 15.98 17.30 -5.40
CA ALA A 318 14.98 18.27 -5.88
C ALA A 318 15.60 19.41 -6.73
N SER A 319 16.92 19.52 -6.73
CA SER A 319 17.67 20.54 -7.46
C SER A 319 19.03 20.00 -7.92
N ARG A 320 19.65 20.71 -8.88
CA ARG A 320 21.00 20.40 -9.34
C ARG A 320 22.03 20.48 -8.22
N ASP A 321 21.94 21.50 -7.38
CA ASP A 321 22.78 21.65 -6.18
C ASP A 321 22.65 20.44 -5.24
N SER A 322 21.42 19.98 -4.99
CA SER A 322 21.18 18.78 -4.19
C SER A 322 21.77 17.53 -4.84
N ALA A 323 21.72 17.42 -6.18
CA ALA A 323 22.30 16.29 -6.90
C ALA A 323 23.83 16.28 -6.78
N GLU A 324 24.48 17.44 -6.91
CA GLU A 324 25.93 17.60 -6.75
C GLU A 324 26.37 17.25 -5.32
N LYS A 325 25.61 17.68 -4.30
CA LYS A 325 25.85 17.32 -2.89
C LYS A 325 25.72 15.83 -2.62
N VAL A 326 24.66 15.18 -3.14
CA VAL A 326 24.49 13.72 -3.00
C VAL A 326 25.66 12.98 -3.65
N ALA A 327 26.07 13.37 -4.87
CA ALA A 327 27.19 12.75 -5.56
C ALA A 327 28.51 12.91 -4.77
N LEU A 328 28.75 14.10 -4.19
CA LEU A 328 29.91 14.38 -3.35
C LEU A 328 29.93 13.47 -2.12
N LEU A 329 28.82 13.39 -1.38
CA LEU A 329 28.70 12.55 -0.18
C LEU A 329 28.91 11.07 -0.50
N THR A 330 28.28 10.57 -1.57
CA THR A 330 28.43 9.17 -2.00
C THR A 330 29.87 8.85 -2.41
N ARG A 331 30.54 9.76 -3.13
CA ARG A 331 31.96 9.58 -3.48
C ARG A 331 32.85 9.54 -2.24
N ALA A 332 32.66 10.47 -1.30
CA ALA A 332 33.40 10.50 -0.04
C ALA A 332 33.14 9.26 0.83
N TRP A 333 31.92 8.73 0.81
CA TRP A 333 31.56 7.48 1.48
C TRP A 333 32.33 6.29 0.90
N ARG A 334 32.30 6.13 -0.43
CA ARG A 334 33.01 5.05 -1.14
C ARG A 334 34.51 5.10 -0.93
N GLN A 335 35.12 6.28 -0.89
CA GLN A 335 36.55 6.40 -0.62
C GLN A 335 36.93 5.90 0.79
N ARG A 336 36.09 6.20 1.80
CA ARG A 336 36.32 5.76 3.18
C ARG A 336 36.10 4.26 3.38
N HIS A 337 35.15 3.66 2.66
CA HIS A 337 34.70 2.28 2.89
C HIS A 337 35.09 1.28 1.79
N GLY A 338 35.58 1.76 0.65
CA GLY A 338 36.01 0.94 -0.49
C GLY A 338 37.52 0.69 -0.55
N GLY A 339 38.32 1.35 0.30
CA GLY A 339 39.79 1.26 0.28
C GLY A 339 40.41 -0.06 0.77
N PHE A 340 39.62 -1.07 1.13
CA PHE A 340 40.11 -2.37 1.64
C PHE A 340 39.99 -3.53 0.64
N ALA A 341 39.48 -3.31 -0.57
CA ALA A 341 39.22 -4.39 -1.54
C ALA A 341 40.31 -4.61 -2.61
N GLU A 342 41.39 -3.81 -2.65
CA GLU A 342 42.43 -3.88 -3.69
C GLU A 342 43.85 -4.12 -3.14
N GLN A 343 44.01 -4.93 -2.09
CA GLN A 343 45.30 -5.52 -1.73
C GLN A 343 45.14 -7.03 -1.56
N GLY A 344 45.19 -7.74 -2.69
CA GLY A 344 45.30 -9.19 -2.79
C GLY A 344 46.42 -9.53 -3.76
#